data_AF-A0A8S3H2V8-F1
#
_entry.id   AF-A0A8S3H2V8-F1
#
_cell.length_a   1.000
_cell.length_b   1.000
_cell.length_c   1.000
_cell.angle_alpha   90.00
_cell.angle_beta   90.00
_cell.angle_gamma   90.00
#
_symmetry.space_group_name_H-M   'P 1'
#
loop_
_entity.id
_entity.type
_entity.pdbx_description
1 polymer ?
#
loop_
_entity_poly.entity_id
_entity_poly.type
_entity_poly.pdbx_seq_one_letter_code
_entity_poly.pdbx_strand_id
1 'polypeptide(L)'
;MPEAIERWPVQIIEKLLPRHLQIIYEINVRHLKNVRDHFPFDEDRVRRMSIIEEGPIQLINMAYLSIIGSHTVNGVAQIHSKLLCESMFKDFYELTPEKFQNKTNGVTFRRWLALCNPDLFSLIVECIGEQFIRNDYQSLQLFHRYASDKNILSRIQQIKIKNKLRLARMLEDEYHIDINVESIFDVQIKRIHEYKRALLCLLHAITLYNRLKNDRGENKQSSFVPRTIIIGGKAAPGYAIAKKIIKLINDVALVINSDPHIGNRLK
;
A
#
# COMPACT_ATOMS: atom_id res chain seq x y z
N MET A 1 -8.24 -7.07 -5.79
CA MET A 1 -7.29 -7.95 -6.50
C MET A 1 -7.78 -9.37 -6.31
N PRO A 2 -7.91 -10.17 -7.37
CA PRO A 2 -8.50 -11.50 -7.29
C PRO A 2 -7.70 -12.43 -6.37
N GLU A 3 -6.38 -12.22 -6.26
CA GLU A 3 -5.49 -12.95 -5.34
C GLU A 3 -5.90 -12.88 -3.86
N ALA A 4 -6.67 -11.87 -3.45
CA ALA A 4 -7.13 -11.72 -2.07
C ALA A 4 -8.54 -12.30 -1.83
N ILE A 5 -9.21 -12.79 -2.89
CA ILE A 5 -10.50 -13.47 -2.82
C ILE A 5 -10.22 -14.95 -3.07
N GLU A 6 -9.85 -15.64 -2.00
CA GLU A 6 -9.40 -17.02 -2.07
C GLU A 6 -10.53 -17.94 -2.56
N ARG A 7 -10.18 -18.78 -3.53
CA ARG A 7 -11.05 -19.82 -4.08
C ARG A 7 -10.33 -21.16 -4.02
N TRP A 8 -10.99 -22.18 -3.49
CA TRP A 8 -10.42 -23.51 -3.37
C TRP A 8 -11.21 -24.53 -4.19
N PRO A 9 -10.56 -25.34 -5.04
CA PRO A 9 -11.22 -26.47 -5.67
C PRO A 9 -11.86 -27.40 -4.64
N VAL A 10 -13.13 -27.72 -4.83
CA VAL A 10 -13.90 -28.61 -3.94
C VAL A 10 -13.16 -29.93 -3.72
N GLN A 11 -12.63 -30.53 -4.79
CA GLN A 11 -11.88 -31.79 -4.74
C GLN A 11 -10.67 -31.75 -3.79
N ILE A 12 -10.00 -30.60 -3.65
CA ILE A 12 -8.87 -30.44 -2.74
C ILE A 12 -9.37 -30.45 -1.29
N ILE A 13 -10.45 -29.70 -1.01
CA ILE A 13 -11.04 -29.63 0.33
C ILE A 13 -11.71 -30.94 0.71
N GLU A 14 -12.31 -31.66 -0.24
CA GLU A 14 -12.86 -33.00 -0.04
C GLU A 14 -11.79 -33.98 0.43
N LYS A 15 -10.63 -33.97 -0.24
CA LYS A 15 -9.51 -34.88 0.08
C LYS A 15 -8.84 -34.53 1.41
N LEU A 16 -8.67 -33.24 1.71
CA LEU A 16 -7.93 -32.79 2.89
C LEU A 16 -8.82 -32.62 4.13
N LEU A 17 -10.04 -32.14 3.94
CA LEU A 17 -10.95 -31.68 5.00
C LEU A 17 -12.41 -32.12 4.72
N PRO A 18 -12.68 -33.44 4.56
CA PRO A 18 -14.00 -33.94 4.13
C PRO A 18 -15.14 -33.51 5.06
N ARG A 19 -14.90 -33.47 6.38
CA ARG A 19 -15.91 -33.02 7.34
C ARG A 19 -16.22 -31.53 7.21
N HIS A 20 -15.22 -30.70 6.92
CA HIS A 20 -15.42 -29.26 6.73
C HIS A 20 -16.20 -29.00 5.45
N LEU A 21 -15.96 -29.77 4.39
CA LEU A 21 -16.74 -29.68 3.16
C LEU A 21 -18.24 -29.92 3.42
N GLN A 22 -18.59 -30.95 4.19
CA GLN A 22 -19.99 -31.21 4.57
C GLN A 22 -20.61 -30.04 5.32
N ILE A 23 -19.86 -29.42 6.25
CA ILE A 23 -20.32 -28.25 7.00
C ILE A 23 -20.50 -27.05 6.06
N ILE A 24 -19.59 -26.83 5.12
CA ILE A 24 -19.68 -25.76 4.12
C ILE A 24 -20.93 -25.95 3.25
N TYR A 25 -21.22 -27.18 2.81
CA TYR A 25 -22.45 -27.46 2.07
C TYR A 25 -23.70 -27.19 2.89
N GLU A 26 -23.74 -27.61 4.15
CA GLU A 26 -24.87 -27.33 5.04
C GLU A 26 -25.08 -25.81 5.26
N ILE A 27 -23.99 -25.07 5.46
CA ILE A 27 -24.04 -23.59 5.55
C ILE A 27 -24.60 -23.01 4.25
N ASN A 28 -24.13 -23.48 3.09
CA ASN A 28 -24.59 -23.00 1.79
C ASN A 28 -26.08 -23.27 1.60
N VAL A 29 -26.56 -24.47 1.90
CA VAL A 29 -27.98 -24.84 1.78
C VAL A 29 -28.86 -23.92 2.63
N ARG A 30 -28.50 -23.71 3.90
CA ARG A 30 -29.24 -22.81 4.79
C ARG A 30 -29.21 -21.36 4.32
N HIS A 31 -28.04 -20.89 3.84
CA HIS A 31 -27.90 -19.55 3.30
C HIS A 31 -28.76 -19.32 2.06
N LEU A 32 -28.69 -20.21 1.08
CA LEU A 32 -29.44 -20.08 -0.17
C LEU A 32 -30.95 -20.17 0.05
N LYS A 33 -31.41 -20.93 1.05
CA LYS A 33 -32.81 -20.89 1.48
C LYS A 33 -33.19 -19.49 1.95
N ASN A 34 -32.41 -18.91 2.86
CA ASN A 34 -32.64 -17.55 3.35
C ASN A 34 -32.63 -16.51 2.21
N VAL A 35 -31.73 -16.63 1.23
CA VAL A 35 -31.69 -15.73 0.06
C VAL A 35 -32.98 -15.83 -0.76
N ARG A 36 -33.48 -17.05 -1.02
CA ARG A 36 -34.75 -17.25 -1.74
C ARG A 36 -35.96 -16.69 -1.00
N ASP A 37 -35.96 -16.79 0.33
CA ASP A 37 -37.03 -16.26 1.17
C ASP A 37 -37.07 -14.71 1.10
N HIS A 38 -35.92 -14.04 0.98
CA HIS A 38 -35.83 -12.56 0.89
C HIS A 38 -36.00 -12.03 -0.54
N PHE A 39 -35.55 -12.78 -1.54
CA PHE A 39 -35.56 -12.38 -2.96
C PHE A 39 -36.25 -13.46 -3.79
N PRO A 40 -37.59 -13.61 -3.69
CA PRO A 40 -38.32 -14.61 -4.43
C PRO A 40 -38.20 -14.37 -5.94
N PHE A 41 -38.06 -15.46 -6.71
CA PHE A 41 -37.93 -15.48 -8.17
C PHE A 41 -36.63 -14.92 -8.77
N ASP A 42 -35.63 -14.53 -7.97
CA ASP A 42 -34.30 -14.10 -8.43
C ASP A 42 -33.25 -15.23 -8.27
N GLU A 43 -33.39 -16.31 -9.05
CA GLU A 43 -32.46 -17.45 -8.99
C GLU A 43 -31.03 -17.07 -9.45
N ASP A 44 -30.88 -16.03 -10.27
CA ASP A 44 -29.55 -15.56 -10.67
C ASP A 44 -28.80 -14.92 -9.49
N ARG A 45 -29.49 -14.20 -8.60
CA ARG A 45 -28.90 -13.73 -7.32
C ARG A 45 -28.52 -14.88 -6.41
N VAL A 46 -29.38 -15.89 -6.30
CA VAL A 46 -29.07 -17.10 -5.51
C VAL A 46 -27.77 -17.75 -6.00
N ARG A 47 -27.56 -17.85 -7.32
CA ARG A 47 -26.31 -18.33 -7.90
C ARG A 47 -25.12 -17.43 -7.56
N ARG A 48 -25.26 -16.10 -7.69
CA ARG A 48 -24.20 -15.13 -7.38
C ARG A 48 -23.83 -15.07 -5.89
N MET A 49 -24.72 -15.51 -4.99
CA MET A 49 -24.50 -15.53 -3.55
C MET A 49 -24.12 -16.92 -3.00
N SER A 50 -24.00 -17.94 -3.85
CA SER A 50 -23.60 -19.29 -3.44
C SER A 50 -22.13 -19.35 -3.04
N ILE A 51 -21.84 -20.00 -1.91
CA ILE A 51 -20.48 -20.33 -1.48
C ILE A 51 -19.79 -21.24 -2.50
N ILE A 52 -20.56 -22.11 -3.16
CA ILE A 52 -20.09 -23.01 -4.19
C ILE A 52 -20.29 -22.36 -5.55
N GLU A 53 -19.19 -22.12 -6.26
CA GLU A 53 -19.17 -21.63 -7.63
C GLU A 53 -19.24 -22.83 -8.58
N GLU A 54 -20.32 -22.89 -9.35
CA GLU A 54 -20.54 -23.93 -10.35
C GLU A 54 -19.74 -23.65 -11.63
N GLY A 55 -19.17 -24.71 -12.22
CA GLY A 55 -18.35 -24.62 -13.42
C GLY A 55 -17.68 -25.95 -13.76
N PRO A 56 -16.74 -25.98 -14.72
CA PRO A 56 -16.00 -27.20 -15.07
C PRO A 56 -15.25 -27.82 -13.87
N ILE A 57 -14.82 -26.96 -12.93
CA ILE A 57 -14.28 -27.36 -11.63
C ILE A 57 -15.06 -26.55 -10.59
N GLN A 58 -15.72 -27.22 -9.65
CA GLN A 58 -16.40 -26.55 -8.55
C GLN A 58 -15.38 -25.90 -7.61
N LEU A 59 -15.63 -24.64 -7.27
CA LEU A 59 -14.78 -23.85 -6.37
C LEU A 59 -15.57 -23.41 -5.14
N ILE A 60 -14.89 -23.31 -4.00
CA ILE A 60 -15.42 -22.74 -2.77
C ILE A 60 -14.94 -21.29 -2.65
N ASN A 61 -15.86 -20.35 -2.59
CA ASN A 61 -15.56 -18.93 -2.41
C ASN A 61 -15.41 -18.60 -0.92
N MET A 62 -14.17 -18.44 -0.46
CA MET A 62 -13.87 -18.22 0.96
C MET A 62 -14.33 -16.87 1.46
N ALA A 63 -14.39 -15.86 0.58
CA ALA A 63 -14.91 -14.55 0.95
C ALA A 63 -16.41 -14.63 1.25
N TYR A 64 -17.18 -15.39 0.47
CA TYR A 64 -18.62 -15.55 0.71
C TYR A 64 -18.88 -16.36 1.97
N LEU A 65 -18.14 -17.45 2.19
CA LEU A 65 -18.20 -18.20 3.45
C LEU A 65 -17.88 -17.31 4.65
N SER A 66 -16.85 -16.46 4.54
CA SER A 66 -16.43 -15.52 5.59
C SER A 66 -17.49 -14.45 5.85
N ILE A 67 -18.10 -13.91 4.79
CA ILE A 67 -19.22 -12.96 4.92
C ILE A 67 -20.35 -13.67 5.65
N ILE A 68 -20.85 -14.81 5.15
CA ILE A 68 -22.01 -15.51 5.73
C ILE A 68 -21.78 -15.88 7.20
N GLY A 69 -20.59 -16.37 7.55
CA GLY A 69 -20.25 -16.80 8.91
C GLY A 69 -19.93 -15.69 9.91
N SER A 70 -19.77 -14.44 9.46
CA SER A 70 -19.43 -13.31 10.35
C SER A 70 -20.67 -12.54 10.81
N HIS A 71 -20.57 -11.78 11.90
CA HIS A 71 -21.60 -10.80 12.30
C HIS A 71 -21.28 -9.37 11.82
N THR A 72 -20.01 -9.10 11.49
CA THR A 72 -19.52 -7.81 10.96
C THR A 72 -18.53 -8.06 9.84
N VAL A 73 -18.56 -7.24 8.80
CA VAL A 73 -17.59 -7.20 7.69
C VAL A 73 -17.13 -5.76 7.52
N ASN A 74 -15.82 -5.50 7.41
CA ASN A 74 -15.33 -4.13 7.27
C ASN A 74 -14.36 -3.95 6.10
N GLY A 75 -14.47 -2.79 5.45
CA GLY A 75 -13.38 -2.28 4.61
C GLY A 75 -12.34 -1.52 5.43
N VAL A 76 -11.22 -1.20 4.79
CA VAL A 76 -10.02 -0.60 5.41
C VAL A 76 -9.82 0.88 5.08
N ALA A 77 -10.73 1.47 4.29
CA ALA A 77 -10.79 2.87 3.93
C ALA A 77 -12.20 3.18 3.41
N GLN A 78 -12.67 4.42 3.55
CA GLN A 78 -14.05 4.77 3.18
C GLN A 78 -14.39 4.42 1.73
N ILE A 79 -13.50 4.75 0.79
CA ILE A 79 -13.69 4.42 -0.63
C ILE A 79 -13.64 2.91 -0.88
N HIS A 80 -12.81 2.18 -0.15
CA HIS A 80 -12.73 0.73 -0.25
C HIS A 80 -14.02 0.08 0.24
N SER A 81 -14.52 0.50 1.41
CA SER A 81 -15.79 0.05 1.97
C SER A 81 -16.96 0.35 1.02
N LYS A 82 -16.99 1.55 0.43
CA LYS A 82 -17.98 1.91 -0.59
C LYS A 82 -17.93 0.97 -1.80
N LEU A 83 -16.74 0.69 -2.34
CA LEU A 83 -16.57 -0.23 -3.46
C LEU A 83 -17.00 -1.66 -3.12
N LEU A 84 -16.75 -2.14 -1.89
CA LEU A 84 -17.23 -3.45 -1.45
C LEU A 84 -18.75 -3.52 -1.48
N CYS A 85 -19.43 -2.51 -0.94
CA CYS A 85 -20.90 -2.43 -0.89
C CYS A 85 -21.54 -2.21 -2.27
N GLU A 86 -20.93 -1.41 -3.15
CA GLU A 86 -21.55 -1.03 -4.43
C GLU A 86 -21.23 -1.98 -5.58
N SER A 87 -20.15 -2.76 -5.49
CA SER A 87 -19.70 -3.62 -6.59
C SER A 87 -19.52 -5.08 -6.17
N MET A 88 -18.50 -5.37 -5.36
CA MET A 88 -18.03 -6.74 -5.15
C MET A 88 -18.97 -7.61 -4.32
N PHE A 89 -19.62 -7.02 -3.32
CA PHE A 89 -20.51 -7.71 -2.39
C PHE A 89 -21.88 -7.03 -2.33
N LYS A 90 -22.31 -6.43 -3.44
CA LYS A 90 -23.58 -5.70 -3.54
C LYS A 90 -24.77 -6.55 -3.07
N ASP A 91 -24.89 -7.77 -3.58
CA ASP A 91 -26.01 -8.65 -3.22
C ASP A 91 -26.01 -9.04 -1.72
N PHE A 92 -24.82 -9.20 -1.11
CA PHE A 92 -24.68 -9.43 0.33
C PHE A 92 -24.98 -8.19 1.17
N TYR A 93 -24.62 -7.01 0.66
CA TYR A 93 -24.93 -5.73 1.31
C TYR A 93 -26.43 -5.43 1.27
N GLU A 94 -27.11 -5.75 0.16
CA GLU A 94 -28.56 -5.61 0.04
C GLU A 94 -29.32 -6.58 0.97
N LEU A 95 -28.77 -7.78 1.23
CA LEU A 95 -29.37 -8.73 2.17
C LEU A 95 -29.17 -8.33 3.65
N THR A 96 -27.97 -7.88 4.02
CA THR A 96 -27.61 -7.53 5.42
C THR A 96 -26.77 -6.24 5.46
N PRO A 97 -27.36 -5.06 5.25
CA PRO A 97 -26.61 -3.81 5.17
C PRO A 97 -25.93 -3.41 6.49
N GLU A 98 -26.56 -3.73 7.62
CA GLU A 98 -26.09 -3.42 8.99
C GLU A 98 -24.76 -4.09 9.35
N LYS A 99 -24.41 -5.17 8.64
CA LYS A 99 -23.17 -5.94 8.83
C LYS A 99 -21.94 -5.23 8.29
N PHE A 100 -22.09 -4.35 7.32
CA PHE A 100 -20.98 -3.72 6.61
C PHE A 100 -20.55 -2.43 7.29
N GLN A 101 -19.28 -2.36 7.69
CA GLN A 101 -18.68 -1.21 8.37
C GLN A 101 -17.43 -0.71 7.64
N ASN A 102 -16.97 0.47 8.04
CA ASN A 102 -15.65 0.97 7.66
C ASN A 102 -14.77 1.11 8.90
N LYS A 103 -13.56 0.55 8.85
CA LYS A 103 -12.51 0.79 9.85
C LYS A 103 -11.25 1.21 9.11
N THR A 104 -11.05 2.52 9.00
CA THR A 104 -9.89 3.07 8.28
C THR A 104 -8.59 2.64 8.97
N ASN A 105 -7.65 2.10 8.20
CA ASN A 105 -6.36 1.67 8.73
C ASN A 105 -5.57 2.82 9.37
N GLY A 106 -4.86 2.52 10.45
CA GLY A 106 -3.95 3.42 11.13
C GLY A 106 -2.54 2.85 11.25
N VAL A 107 -1.61 3.69 11.69
CA VAL A 107 -0.24 3.29 12.03
C VAL A 107 0.08 3.71 13.46
N THR A 108 0.90 2.93 14.16
CA THR A 108 1.29 3.25 15.54
C THR A 108 2.37 4.33 15.58
N PHE A 109 2.11 5.43 16.30
CA PHE A 109 3.10 6.50 16.50
C PHE A 109 4.33 6.06 17.29
N ARG A 110 4.23 5.00 18.09
CA ARG A 110 5.37 4.48 18.86
C ARG A 110 6.50 4.05 17.91
N ARG A 111 6.17 3.30 16.86
CA ARG A 111 7.17 2.83 15.88
C ARG A 111 7.42 3.86 14.79
N TRP A 112 6.37 4.46 14.22
CA TRP A 112 6.45 5.30 13.03
C TRP A 112 6.71 6.79 13.30
N LEU A 113 6.96 7.16 14.57
CA LEU A 113 7.40 8.50 14.94
C LEU A 113 8.46 8.43 16.05
N ALA A 114 8.10 7.93 17.24
CA ALA A 114 8.99 7.97 18.41
C ALA A 114 10.27 7.13 18.22
N LEU A 115 10.14 5.91 17.72
CA LEU A 115 11.30 5.03 17.50
C LEU A 115 12.12 5.41 16.27
N CYS A 116 11.47 5.65 15.12
CA CYS A 116 12.20 5.87 13.87
C CYS A 116 12.76 7.30 13.73
N ASN A 117 12.17 8.28 14.42
CA ASN A 117 12.55 9.69 14.35
C ASN A 117 12.48 10.38 15.73
N PRO A 118 13.35 9.98 16.67
CA PRO A 118 13.33 10.46 18.05
C PRO A 118 13.50 11.98 18.15
N ASP A 119 14.35 12.60 17.31
CA ASP A 119 14.56 14.04 17.34
C ASP A 119 13.26 14.82 16.99
N LEU A 120 12.52 14.36 15.97
CA LEU A 120 11.22 14.96 15.63
C LEU A 120 10.19 14.72 16.72
N PHE A 121 10.19 13.52 17.31
CA PHE A 121 9.30 13.22 18.42
C PHE A 121 9.55 14.14 19.61
N SER A 122 10.80 14.33 20.03
CA SER A 122 11.18 15.25 21.11
C SER A 122 10.74 16.69 20.82
N LEU A 123 10.92 17.17 19.58
CA LEU A 123 10.44 18.50 19.17
C LEU A 123 8.93 18.64 19.31
N ILE A 124 8.16 17.64 18.87
CA ILE A 124 6.69 17.68 18.99
C ILE A 124 6.27 17.67 20.47
N VAL A 125 6.91 16.83 21.29
CA VAL A 125 6.62 16.75 22.73
C VAL A 125 6.93 18.06 23.44
N GLU A 126 8.01 18.75 23.08
CA GLU A 126 8.32 20.09 23.60
C GLU A 126 7.21 21.12 23.28
N CYS A 127 6.62 21.04 22.08
CA CYS A 127 5.61 21.99 21.63
C CYS A 127 4.21 21.72 22.19
N ILE A 128 3.78 20.45 22.28
CA ILE A 128 2.38 20.10 22.58
C ILE A 128 2.22 19.00 23.65
N GLY A 129 3.32 18.54 24.24
CA GLY A 129 3.33 17.41 25.18
C GLY A 129 3.20 16.05 24.51
N GLU A 130 3.15 14.99 25.32
CA GLU A 130 3.15 13.59 24.85
C GLU A 130 1.76 12.95 24.77
N GLN A 131 0.67 13.70 25.02
CA GLN A 131 -0.68 13.12 25.12
C GLN A 131 -1.12 12.40 23.83
N PHE A 132 -0.62 12.84 22.68
CA PHE A 132 -0.92 12.25 21.37
C PHE A 132 -0.43 10.81 21.18
N ILE A 133 0.60 10.38 21.92
CA ILE A 133 1.11 9.00 21.82
C ILE A 133 0.37 8.03 22.73
N ARG A 134 -0.14 8.54 23.86
CA ARG A 134 -0.77 7.76 24.91
C ARG A 134 -2.23 7.49 24.55
N ASN A 135 -3.06 8.53 24.60
CA ASN A 135 -4.52 8.38 24.66
C ASN A 135 -5.29 9.29 23.71
N ASP A 136 -4.69 10.38 23.20
CA ASP A 136 -5.41 11.37 22.37
C ASP A 136 -4.64 11.75 21.10
N TYR A 137 -4.67 10.89 20.09
CA TYR A 137 -4.00 11.14 18.81
C TYR A 137 -4.44 12.45 18.11
N GLN A 138 -5.63 12.97 18.43
CA GLN A 138 -6.15 14.20 17.82
C GLN A 138 -5.42 15.44 18.32
N SER A 139 -4.87 15.42 19.54
CA SER A 139 -4.03 16.51 20.07
C SER A 139 -2.81 16.83 19.20
N LEU A 140 -2.36 15.93 18.31
CA LEU A 140 -1.32 16.22 17.34
C LEU A 140 -1.68 17.42 16.42
N GLN A 141 -2.96 17.68 16.19
CA GLN A 141 -3.43 18.84 15.43
C GLN A 141 -3.02 20.17 16.06
N LEU A 142 -2.80 20.22 17.37
CA LEU A 142 -2.34 21.43 18.07
C LEU A 142 -0.98 21.89 17.55
N PHE A 143 -0.16 20.99 17.01
CA PHE A 143 1.13 21.31 16.40
C PHE A 143 1.00 22.24 15.18
N HIS A 144 -0.19 22.30 14.56
CA HIS A 144 -0.47 23.21 13.43
C HIS A 144 -0.23 24.68 13.76
N ARG A 145 -0.33 25.09 15.04
CA ARG A 145 -0.05 26.48 15.47
C ARG A 145 1.39 26.93 15.16
N TYR A 146 2.33 25.99 15.03
CA TYR A 146 3.74 26.25 14.73
C TYR A 146 4.06 26.22 13.23
N ALA A 147 3.06 26.07 12.35
CA ALA A 147 3.28 25.94 10.91
C ALA A 147 4.02 27.13 10.27
N SER A 148 3.89 28.33 10.84
CA SER A 148 4.56 29.56 10.38
C SER A 148 5.71 30.00 11.28
N ASP A 149 6.04 29.23 12.32
CA ASP A 149 7.12 29.56 13.24
C ASP A 149 8.48 29.23 12.60
N LYS A 150 9.25 30.28 12.26
CA LYS A 150 10.55 30.14 11.60
C LYS A 150 11.56 29.34 12.41
N ASN A 151 11.51 29.40 13.75
CA ASN A 151 12.43 28.66 14.60
C ASN A 151 12.10 27.16 14.55
N ILE A 152 10.82 26.80 14.70
CA ILE A 152 10.37 25.41 14.60
C ILE A 152 10.64 24.84 13.21
N LEU A 153 10.36 25.59 12.15
CA LEU A 153 10.64 25.18 10.77
C LEU A 153 12.14 24.92 10.54
N SER A 154 13.02 25.78 11.08
CA SER A 154 14.47 25.59 11.01
C SER A 154 14.91 24.31 11.73
N ARG A 155 14.39 24.04 12.93
CA ARG A 155 14.66 22.80 13.67
C ARG A 155 14.17 21.56 12.92
N ILE A 156 12.97 21.60 12.33
CA ILE A 156 12.44 20.51 11.49
C ILE A 156 13.36 20.25 10.29
N GLN A 157 13.84 21.31 9.63
CA GLN A 157 14.76 21.20 8.50
C GLN A 157 16.08 20.54 8.92
N GLN A 158 16.67 20.95 10.04
CA GLN A 158 17.89 20.34 10.59
C GLN A 158 17.68 18.85 10.92
N ILE A 159 16.55 18.50 11.54
CA ILE A 159 16.18 17.11 11.83
C ILE A 159 16.04 16.30 10.55
N LYS A 160 15.43 16.88 9.50
CA LYS A 160 15.31 16.22 8.19
C LYS A 160 16.68 15.98 7.56
N ILE A 161 17.58 16.96 7.58
CA ILE A 161 18.96 16.84 7.05
C ILE A 161 19.71 15.74 7.81
N LYS A 162 19.66 15.73 9.14
CA LYS A 162 20.27 14.68 9.99
C LYS A 162 19.75 13.29 9.63
N ASN A 163 18.44 13.15 9.42
CA ASN A 163 17.84 11.88 8.98
C ASN A 163 18.30 11.45 7.58
N LYS A 164 18.48 12.39 6.65
CA LYS A 164 19.01 12.10 5.30
C LYS A 164 20.47 11.70 5.35
N LEU A 165 21.29 12.35 6.17
CA LEU A 165 22.68 11.97 6.42
C LEU A 165 22.79 10.54 6.97
N ARG A 166 21.91 10.17 7.91
CA ARG A 166 21.87 8.80 8.46
C ARG A 166 21.55 7.76 7.37
N LEU A 167 20.62 8.07 6.47
CA LEU A 167 20.29 7.19 5.34
C LEU A 167 21.45 7.11 4.33
N ALA A 168 22.07 8.25 3.99
CA ALA A 168 23.20 8.28 3.07
C ALA A 168 24.37 7.44 3.56
N ARG A 169 24.75 7.56 4.84
CA ARG A 169 25.80 6.73 5.46
C ARG A 169 25.48 5.24 5.39
N MET A 170 24.25 4.84 5.73
CA MET A 170 23.86 3.43 5.63
C MET A 170 23.95 2.91 4.19
N LEU A 171 23.57 3.71 3.19
CA LEU A 171 23.66 3.32 1.78
C LEU A 171 25.11 3.23 1.29
N GLU A 172 25.98 4.09 1.78
CA GLU A 172 27.42 4.05 1.52
C GLU A 172 28.08 2.81 2.17
N ASP A 173 27.76 2.55 3.44
CA ASP A 173 28.32 1.44 4.23
C ASP A 173 27.85 0.07 3.70
N GLU A 174 26.56 -0.09 3.41
CA GLU A 174 25.97 -1.39 3.03
C GLU A 174 26.00 -1.66 1.51
N TYR A 175 25.89 -0.62 0.68
CA TYR A 175 25.71 -0.77 -0.78
C TYR A 175 26.76 -0.03 -1.61
N HIS A 176 27.69 0.72 -0.98
CA HIS A 176 28.68 1.55 -1.66
C HIS A 176 28.07 2.56 -2.64
N ILE A 177 26.89 3.09 -2.29
CA ILE A 177 26.19 4.12 -3.07
C ILE A 177 26.27 5.45 -2.33
N ASP A 178 27.10 6.36 -2.85
CA ASP A 178 27.12 7.76 -2.40
C ASP A 178 25.94 8.54 -2.99
N ILE A 179 25.22 9.30 -2.15
CA ILE A 179 24.04 10.07 -2.54
C ILE A 179 24.12 11.51 -2.06
N ASN A 180 23.66 12.44 -2.90
CA ASN A 180 23.63 13.87 -2.57
C ASN A 180 22.54 14.18 -1.53
N VAL A 181 22.95 14.47 -0.29
CA VAL A 181 22.04 14.78 0.82
C VAL A 181 21.30 16.12 0.66
N GLU A 182 21.73 17.00 -0.24
CA GLU A 182 21.01 18.24 -0.56
C GLU A 182 19.87 18.00 -1.57
N SER A 183 19.90 16.88 -2.30
CA SER A 183 18.88 16.52 -3.28
C SER A 183 17.52 16.18 -2.66
N ILE A 184 16.42 16.26 -3.42
CA ILE A 184 15.14 15.70 -2.99
C ILE A 184 15.26 14.18 -2.92
N PHE A 185 14.95 13.58 -1.77
CA PHE A 185 14.81 12.12 -1.64
C PHE A 185 13.39 11.74 -2.04
N ASP A 186 13.24 11.19 -3.25
CA ASP A 186 11.97 10.77 -3.83
C ASP A 186 11.79 9.27 -3.60
N VAL A 187 10.98 8.90 -2.60
CA VAL A 187 10.97 7.55 -2.03
C VAL A 187 9.69 6.80 -2.39
N GLN A 188 9.83 5.66 -3.07
CA GLN A 188 8.76 4.72 -3.31
C GLN A 188 9.08 3.35 -2.70
N ILE A 189 8.58 3.12 -1.48
CA ILE A 189 8.77 1.87 -0.73
C ILE A 189 7.46 1.10 -0.58
N LYS A 190 7.35 -0.08 -1.22
CA LYS A 190 6.17 -0.97 -1.18
C LYS A 190 6.44 -2.29 -1.89
N ARG A 191 5.55 -3.28 -1.75
CA ARG A 191 5.57 -4.50 -2.60
C ARG A 191 5.65 -4.11 -4.08
N ILE A 192 6.52 -4.77 -4.84
CA ILE A 192 6.63 -4.54 -6.28
C ILE A 192 5.50 -5.29 -6.98
N HIS A 193 4.59 -4.52 -7.56
CA HIS A 193 3.44 -5.02 -8.30
C HIS A 193 3.03 -4.00 -9.37
N GLU A 194 2.54 -4.48 -10.50
CA GLU A 194 2.07 -3.63 -11.62
C GLU A 194 1.11 -2.51 -11.17
N TYR A 195 0.08 -2.79 -10.35
CA TYR A 195 -0.85 -1.76 -9.87
C TYR A 195 -0.21 -0.72 -8.93
N LYS A 196 0.93 -1.04 -8.31
CA LYS A 196 1.70 -0.07 -7.50
C LYS A 196 2.51 0.89 -8.36
N ARG A 197 2.65 0.61 -9.67
CA ARG A 197 3.25 1.47 -10.70
C ARG A 197 4.69 1.90 -10.39
N ALA A 198 5.52 0.97 -9.92
CA ALA A 198 6.97 1.22 -9.81
C ALA A 198 7.61 1.51 -11.18
N LEU A 199 7.10 0.86 -12.24
CA LEU A 199 7.49 1.15 -13.62
C LEU A 199 7.22 2.60 -14.02
N LEU A 200 6.11 3.20 -13.57
CA LEU A 200 5.81 4.61 -13.87
C LEU A 200 6.81 5.56 -13.20
N CYS A 201 7.20 5.25 -11.96
CA CYS A 201 8.26 5.99 -11.26
C CYS A 201 9.59 5.90 -12.02
N LEU A 202 9.93 4.71 -12.55
CA LEU A 202 11.12 4.51 -13.36
C LEU A 202 11.07 5.26 -14.70
N LEU A 203 9.94 5.24 -15.41
CA LEU A 203 9.77 5.99 -16.66
C LEU A 203 9.94 7.50 -16.44
N HIS A 204 9.50 8.01 -15.28
CA HIS A 204 9.77 9.38 -14.88
C HIS A 204 11.28 9.61 -14.68
N ALA A 205 11.99 8.71 -14.00
CA ALA A 205 13.46 8.80 -13.84
C ALA A 205 14.19 8.85 -15.20
N ILE A 206 13.82 7.97 -16.14
CA ILE A 206 14.36 7.97 -17.51
C ILE A 206 14.07 9.28 -18.23
N THR A 207 12.87 9.83 -18.04
CA THR A 207 12.50 11.13 -18.62
C THR A 207 13.37 12.26 -18.06
N LEU A 208 13.62 12.29 -16.75
CA LEU A 208 14.50 13.27 -16.11
C LEU A 208 15.94 13.13 -16.64
N TYR A 209 16.45 11.90 -16.73
CA TYR A 209 17.77 11.61 -17.29
C TYR A 209 17.91 12.13 -18.73
N ASN A 210 16.95 11.83 -19.61
CA ASN A 210 16.97 12.29 -21.00
C ASN A 210 16.91 13.82 -21.11
N ARG A 211 16.12 14.49 -20.26
CA ARG A 211 16.08 15.95 -20.21
C ARG A 211 17.41 16.55 -19.77
N LEU A 212 18.05 15.98 -18.74
CA LEU A 212 19.37 16.40 -18.29
C LEU A 212 20.48 16.17 -19.32
N LYS A 213 20.35 15.12 -20.14
CA LYS A 213 21.28 14.85 -21.25
C LYS A 213 21.12 15.80 -22.43
N ASN A 214 19.88 16.17 -22.73
CA ASN A 214 19.58 17.05 -23.85
C ASN A 214 19.73 18.54 -23.50
N ASP A 215 19.92 18.86 -22.22
CA ASP A 215 20.22 20.23 -21.78
C ASP A 215 21.64 20.62 -22.20
N ARG A 216 21.74 21.44 -23.25
CA ARG A 216 22.99 21.96 -23.82
C ARG A 216 23.60 23.10 -23.00
N GLY A 217 23.05 23.43 -21.82
CA GLY A 217 23.50 24.55 -21.01
C GLY A 217 23.07 25.93 -21.53
N GLU A 218 22.27 25.96 -22.60
CA GLU A 218 21.71 27.18 -23.19
C GLU A 218 20.56 27.75 -22.33
N ASN A 219 19.86 26.89 -21.57
CA ASN A 219 18.86 27.29 -20.60
C ASN A 219 19.47 27.41 -19.19
N LYS A 220 20.26 28.46 -18.96
CA LYS A 220 20.75 28.86 -17.61
C LYS A 220 19.65 29.02 -16.55
N GLN A 221 18.38 29.06 -16.96
CA GLN A 221 17.20 29.19 -16.10
C GLN A 221 16.50 27.86 -15.74
N SER A 222 16.93 26.71 -16.27
CA SER A 222 16.37 25.42 -15.84
C SER A 222 17.02 25.03 -14.52
N SER A 223 16.50 25.52 -13.39
CA SER A 223 16.94 25.09 -12.05
C SER A 223 16.49 23.64 -11.82
N PHE A 224 17.20 22.69 -12.41
CA PHE A 224 16.98 21.29 -12.12
C PHE A 224 17.34 21.05 -10.65
N VAL A 225 16.32 20.84 -9.82
CA VAL A 225 16.53 20.47 -8.42
C VAL A 225 17.05 19.04 -8.37
N PRO A 226 18.24 18.78 -7.80
CA PRO A 226 18.79 17.43 -7.73
C PRO A 226 17.82 16.46 -7.06
N ARG A 227 17.81 15.19 -7.50
CA ARG A 227 16.94 14.14 -6.96
C ARG A 227 17.70 12.84 -6.73
N THR A 228 17.40 12.18 -5.62
CA THR A 228 17.76 10.78 -5.35
C THR A 228 16.46 9.98 -5.31
N ILE A 229 16.24 9.11 -6.28
CA ILE A 229 15.04 8.29 -6.44
C ILE A 229 15.28 6.93 -5.77
N ILE A 230 14.57 6.68 -4.66
CA ILE A 230 14.74 5.48 -3.84
C ILE A 230 13.54 4.57 -4.04
N ILE A 231 13.72 3.48 -4.79
CA ILE A 231 12.69 2.45 -4.99
C ILE A 231 13.06 1.21 -4.18
N GLY A 232 12.18 0.83 -3.24
CA GLY A 232 12.39 -0.32 -2.37
C GLY A 232 11.17 -1.25 -2.32
N GLY A 233 11.40 -2.55 -2.44
CA GLY A 233 10.30 -3.51 -2.42
C GLY A 233 10.73 -4.95 -2.71
N LYS A 234 9.81 -5.88 -2.45
CA LYS A 234 9.96 -7.30 -2.81
C LYS A 234 8.89 -7.70 -3.83
N ALA A 235 9.25 -8.60 -4.73
CA ALA A 235 8.32 -9.28 -5.64
C ALA A 235 8.01 -10.69 -5.13
N ALA A 236 6.82 -11.20 -5.42
CA ALA A 236 6.49 -12.60 -5.14
C ALA A 236 7.38 -13.53 -6.00
N PRO A 237 7.80 -14.71 -5.50
CA PRO A 237 8.74 -15.59 -6.21
C PRO A 237 8.27 -15.98 -7.63
N GLY A 238 6.98 -16.28 -7.79
CA GLY A 238 6.36 -16.66 -9.07
C GLY A 238 5.96 -15.49 -9.96
N TYR A 239 6.12 -14.23 -9.53
CA TYR A 239 5.63 -13.07 -10.26
C TYR A 239 6.69 -12.52 -11.23
N ALA A 240 6.76 -13.14 -12.41
CA ALA A 240 7.80 -12.87 -13.41
C ALA A 240 7.89 -11.39 -13.83
N ILE A 241 6.75 -10.71 -14.04
CA ILE A 241 6.71 -9.31 -14.46
C ILE A 241 7.28 -8.39 -13.38
N ALA A 242 6.89 -8.59 -12.11
CA ALA A 242 7.45 -7.80 -11.02
C ALA A 242 8.97 -7.97 -10.89
N LYS A 243 9.49 -9.19 -11.09
CA LYS A 243 10.95 -9.43 -11.12
C LYS A 243 11.64 -8.73 -12.30
N LYS A 244 11.03 -8.71 -13.49
CA LYS A 244 11.53 -7.93 -14.64
C LYS A 244 11.56 -6.43 -14.36
N ILE A 245 10.53 -5.90 -13.68
CA ILE A 245 10.53 -4.49 -13.24
C ILE A 245 11.70 -4.20 -12.29
N ILE A 246 11.96 -5.07 -11.31
CA ILE A 246 13.13 -4.92 -10.42
C ILE A 246 14.43 -4.92 -11.21
N LYS A 247 14.59 -5.86 -12.16
CA LYS A 247 15.79 -5.91 -13.01
C LYS A 247 15.96 -4.60 -13.81
N LEU A 248 14.89 -4.13 -14.45
CA LEU A 248 14.90 -2.89 -15.22
C LEU A 248 15.25 -1.67 -14.35
N ILE A 249 14.74 -1.58 -13.12
CA ILE A 249 15.08 -0.51 -12.17
C ILE A 249 16.59 -0.50 -11.90
N ASN A 250 17.17 -1.67 -11.61
CA ASN A 250 18.60 -1.77 -11.34
C ASN A 250 19.44 -1.43 -12.58
N ASP A 251 19.05 -1.90 -13.76
CA ASP A 251 19.78 -1.63 -15.00
C ASP A 251 19.78 -0.14 -15.36
N VAL A 252 18.64 0.53 -15.20
CA VAL A 252 18.53 1.98 -15.40
C VAL A 252 19.34 2.74 -14.34
N ALA A 253 19.28 2.31 -13.07
CA ALA A 253 20.06 2.93 -12.00
C ALA A 253 21.57 2.84 -12.27
N LEU A 254 22.06 1.70 -12.77
CA LEU A 254 23.46 1.56 -13.18
C LEU A 254 23.86 2.57 -14.25
N VAL A 255 23.02 2.77 -15.27
CA VAL A 255 23.28 3.75 -16.34
C VAL A 255 23.29 5.18 -15.80
N ILE A 256 22.27 5.57 -15.02
CA ILE A 256 22.17 6.93 -14.47
C ILE A 256 23.33 7.22 -13.51
N ASN A 257 23.64 6.28 -12.62
CA ASN A 257 24.62 6.49 -11.54
C ASN A 257 26.08 6.49 -12.01
N SER A 258 26.36 5.85 -13.15
CA SER A 258 27.70 5.82 -13.74
C SER A 258 27.95 6.97 -14.73
N ASP A 259 26.95 7.80 -15.00
CA ASP A 259 27.03 8.84 -16.02
C ASP A 259 27.68 10.14 -15.49
N PRO A 260 28.90 10.49 -15.92
CA PRO A 260 29.60 11.68 -15.41
C PRO A 260 28.91 12.99 -15.79
N HIS A 261 28.13 13.00 -16.88
CA HIS A 261 27.38 14.19 -17.30
C HIS A 261 26.25 14.49 -16.33
N ILE A 262 25.66 13.47 -15.71
CA ILE A 262 24.58 13.63 -14.73
C ILE A 262 25.16 14.03 -13.37
N GLY A 263 26.21 13.33 -12.92
CA GLY A 263 26.85 13.57 -11.63
C GLY A 263 25.84 13.52 -10.48
N ASN A 264 25.91 14.48 -9.56
CA ASN A 264 25.06 14.54 -8.36
C ASN A 264 23.66 15.14 -8.59
N ARG A 265 23.24 15.31 -9.86
CA ARG A 265 21.92 15.86 -10.20
C ARG A 265 20.82 14.81 -10.11
N LEU A 266 21.08 13.58 -10.53
CA LEU A 266 20.08 12.51 -10.49
C LEU A 266 20.76 11.20 -10.07
N LYS A 267 20.16 10.51 -9.10
CA LYS A 267 20.60 9.23 -8.57
C LYS A 267 19.40 8.32 -8.33
#